data_AF-A0A9D7I3Y3-F1
#
_entry.id   AF-A0A9D7I3Y3-F1
#
_cell.length_a   1.000
_cell.length_b   1.000
_cell.length_c   1.000
_cell.angle_alpha   90.00
_cell.angle_beta   90.00
_cell.angle_gamma   90.00
#
_symmetry.space_group_name_H-M   'P 1'
#
loop_
_entity.id
_entity.type
_entity.pdbx_description
1 polymer ?
#
loop_
_entity_poly.entity_id
_entity_poly.type
_entity_poly.pdbx_seq_one_letter_code
_entity_poly.pdbx_strand_id
1 'polypeptide(L)'
;MIPGEKFNKPFGVAPGLGVEFLVNNLNLSLNLEKDWWLSFNGGSPSRDIKGLIYSTFVGVKYHHLLKTGRHLRFGFGGSWIEDNENKFENITPNPSPEVLKLGYYQVKGFGISVSYEVLPNTDIELKTTLPLLGEDIFENSSRTSIGLFYRYNPFRKKGG
;
A
#
# COMPACT_ATOMS: atom_id res chain seq x y z
N MET A 1 16.71 27.80 0.92
CA MET A 1 15.34 27.75 1.50
C MET A 1 14.81 29.17 1.60
N ILE A 2 13.58 29.42 1.14
CA ILE A 2 12.90 30.71 1.32
C ILE A 2 12.14 30.64 2.67
N PRO A 3 12.27 31.62 3.56
CA PRO A 3 11.51 31.65 4.81
C PRO A 3 10.00 31.85 4.53
N GLY A 4 9.14 30.95 5.00
CA GLY A 4 7.68 31.18 5.02
C GLY A 4 6.78 30.08 4.43
N GLU A 5 7.31 29.02 3.82
CA GLU A 5 6.46 27.89 3.40
C GLU A 5 6.02 27.06 4.60
N LYS A 6 4.75 27.20 4.98
CA LYS A 6 4.08 26.24 5.86
C LYS A 6 3.76 24.98 5.07
N PHE A 7 4.36 23.90 5.52
CA PHE A 7 4.18 22.50 5.14
C PHE A 7 2.74 22.18 4.67
N ASN A 8 2.55 22.03 3.35
CA ASN A 8 1.39 21.33 2.81
C ASN A 8 1.59 19.84 3.10
N LYS A 9 0.75 19.26 3.97
CA LYS A 9 0.75 17.82 4.17
C LYS A 9 0.46 17.16 2.81
N PRO A 10 1.39 16.37 2.24
CA PRO A 10 1.12 15.67 0.98
C PRO A 10 -0.11 14.80 1.19
N PHE A 11 -1.10 14.85 0.30
CA PHE A 11 -2.15 13.85 0.22
C PHE A 11 -2.04 13.25 -1.17
N GLY A 12 -1.69 11.98 -1.25
CA GLY A 12 -1.66 11.24 -2.52
C GLY A 12 -2.80 10.25 -2.56
N VAL A 13 -3.42 10.10 -3.74
CA VAL A 13 -4.27 8.96 -4.08
C VAL A 13 -3.60 8.28 -5.26
N ALA A 14 -3.38 6.99 -5.15
CA ALA A 14 -2.79 6.17 -6.19
C ALA A 14 -3.81 5.14 -6.69
N PRO A 15 -3.94 4.91 -8.01
CA PRO A 15 -4.58 3.71 -8.50
C PRO A 15 -3.79 2.49 -8.04
N GLY A 16 -4.45 1.63 -7.27
CA GLY A 16 -3.96 0.32 -6.88
C GLY A 16 -4.52 -0.78 -7.78
N LEU A 17 -3.68 -1.74 -8.15
CA LEU A 17 -4.09 -3.01 -8.75
C LEU A 17 -3.58 -4.16 -7.90
N GLY A 18 -4.42 -5.15 -7.67
CA GLY A 18 -3.99 -6.35 -6.98
C GLY A 18 -4.81 -7.58 -7.30
N VAL A 19 -4.21 -8.71 -6.94
CA VAL A 19 -4.77 -10.05 -7.11
C VAL A 19 -4.98 -10.64 -5.73
N GLU A 20 -6.15 -11.23 -5.56
CA GLU A 20 -6.53 -11.89 -4.32
C GLU A 20 -6.79 -13.37 -4.57
N PHE A 21 -6.14 -14.23 -3.77
CA PHE A 21 -6.25 -15.68 -3.80
C PHE A 21 -7.08 -16.16 -2.61
N LEU A 22 -8.21 -16.81 -2.89
CA LEU A 22 -9.10 -17.33 -1.86
C LEU A 22 -8.51 -18.56 -1.17
N VAL A 23 -8.60 -18.59 0.16
CA VAL A 23 -8.31 -19.78 0.96
C VAL A 23 -9.63 -20.49 1.22
N ASN A 24 -9.87 -21.62 0.54
CA ASN A 24 -11.11 -22.36 0.68
C ASN A 24 -11.36 -22.76 2.15
N ASN A 25 -12.63 -22.67 2.59
CA ASN A 25 -13.11 -23.01 3.93
C ASN A 25 -12.74 -22.04 5.06
N LEU A 26 -12.05 -20.94 4.74
CA LEU A 26 -11.85 -19.82 5.65
C LEU A 26 -12.41 -18.57 4.98
N ASN A 27 -13.02 -17.66 5.74
CA ASN A 27 -13.41 -16.34 5.24
C ASN A 27 -12.18 -15.44 5.05
N LEU A 28 -11.12 -15.98 4.45
CA LEU A 28 -9.81 -15.39 4.35
C LEU A 28 -9.26 -15.49 2.92
N SER A 29 -8.42 -14.55 2.56
CA SER A 29 -7.68 -14.58 1.30
C SER A 29 -6.29 -13.98 1.45
N LEU A 30 -5.37 -14.44 0.61
CA LEU A 30 -4.06 -13.82 0.43
C LEU A 30 -4.16 -12.74 -0.64
N ASN A 31 -3.57 -11.59 -0.39
CA ASN A 31 -3.60 -10.43 -1.26
C ASN A 31 -2.18 -10.00 -1.64
N LEU A 32 -1.99 -9.75 -2.92
CA LEU A 32 -0.81 -9.07 -3.47
C LEU A 32 -1.27 -7.86 -4.27
N GLU A 33 -0.71 -6.70 -3.96
CA GLU A 33 -1.08 -5.43 -4.57
C GLU A 33 0.15 -4.60 -4.93
N LYS A 34 0.02 -3.85 -6.03
CA LYS A 34 0.96 -2.81 -6.41
C LYS A 34 0.22 -1.50 -6.66
N ASP A 35 0.70 -0.44 -6.02
CA ASP A 35 0.19 0.93 -6.22
C ASP A 35 1.20 1.79 -6.97
N TRP A 36 0.69 2.73 -7.74
CA TRP A 36 1.47 3.74 -8.43
C TRP A 36 1.09 5.14 -8.00
N TRP A 37 2.01 5.84 -7.36
CA TRP A 37 1.80 7.21 -6.92
C TRP A 37 2.58 8.12 -7.86
N LEU A 38 1.87 9.01 -8.55
CA LEU A 38 2.50 10.18 -9.16
C LEU A 38 2.76 11.18 -8.02
N SER A 39 4.03 11.59 -7.86
CA SER A 39 4.48 12.57 -6.86
C SER A 39 3.45 13.66 -6.55
N PHE A 40 3.10 13.80 -5.27
CA PHE A 40 2.65 15.07 -4.70
C PHE A 40 3.76 15.54 -3.76
N ASN A 41 4.35 16.71 -4.06
CA ASN A 41 5.39 17.31 -3.23
C ASN A 41 4.94 17.36 -1.76
N GLY A 42 5.74 16.73 -0.93
CA GLY A 42 5.58 16.70 0.51
C GLY A 42 6.01 15.32 0.97
N GLY A 43 6.95 15.29 1.88
CA GLY A 43 7.37 14.04 2.45
C GLY A 43 8.66 14.28 3.19
N SER A 44 8.57 14.13 4.51
CA SER A 44 9.69 13.91 5.42
C SER A 44 10.74 15.04 5.54
N PRO A 45 11.04 15.53 6.76
CA PRO A 45 12.17 16.41 6.99
C PRO A 45 13.53 15.76 6.69
N SER A 46 13.58 14.44 6.42
CA SER A 46 14.81 13.73 6.05
C SER A 46 14.98 13.50 4.54
N ARG A 47 13.91 13.40 3.73
CA ARG A 47 13.96 13.33 2.25
C ARG A 47 12.61 13.65 1.60
N ASP A 48 12.56 14.64 0.72
CA ASP A 48 11.44 14.83 -0.21
C ASP A 48 11.32 13.59 -1.11
N ILE A 49 10.24 12.80 -0.99
CA ILE A 49 9.95 11.78 -1.99
C ILE A 49 9.58 12.51 -3.28
N LYS A 50 10.46 12.44 -4.29
CA LYS A 50 10.32 13.14 -5.57
C LYS A 50 10.27 12.09 -6.67
N GLY A 51 9.07 11.84 -7.19
CA GLY A 51 8.92 11.04 -8.41
C GLY A 51 7.80 10.03 -8.38
N LEU A 52 7.97 9.00 -9.21
CA LEU A 52 7.06 7.86 -9.32
C LEU A 52 7.32 6.86 -8.18
N ILE A 53 6.41 6.85 -7.21
CA ILE A 53 6.49 5.96 -6.04
C ILE A 53 5.70 4.69 -6.35
N TYR A 54 6.28 3.54 -6.02
CA TYR A 54 5.59 2.27 -6.06
C TYR A 54 5.45 1.72 -4.66
N SER A 55 4.24 1.25 -4.34
CA SER A 55 4.01 0.46 -3.13
C SER A 55 3.77 -0.98 -3.50
N THR A 56 4.41 -1.90 -2.79
CA THR A 56 4.10 -3.34 -2.84
C THR A 56 3.49 -3.73 -1.52
N PHE A 57 2.32 -4.36 -1.55
CA PHE A 57 1.62 -4.85 -0.37
C PHE A 57 1.38 -6.36 -0.48
N VAL A 58 1.66 -7.06 0.61
CA VAL A 58 1.36 -8.49 0.78
C VAL A 58 0.62 -8.68 2.08
N GLY A 59 -0.58 -9.23 2.02
CA GLY A 59 -1.43 -9.32 3.20
C GLY A 59 -2.47 -10.41 3.18
N VAL A 60 -3.24 -10.45 4.26
CA VAL A 60 -4.40 -11.31 4.45
C VAL A 60 -5.63 -10.43 4.54
N LYS A 61 -6.74 -10.85 3.91
CA LYS A 61 -8.04 -10.17 4.04
C LYS A 61 -9.08 -11.09 4.65
N TYR A 62 -9.86 -10.57 5.58
CA TYR A 62 -11.06 -11.21 6.14
C TYR A 62 -12.31 -10.77 5.36
N HIS A 63 -13.20 -11.73 5.09
CA HIS A 63 -14.40 -11.55 4.27
C HIS A 63 -15.66 -11.56 5.14
N HIS A 64 -16.32 -10.42 5.25
CA HIS A 64 -17.59 -10.30 5.96
C HIS A 64 -18.76 -10.17 4.97
N LEU A 65 -19.64 -11.17 4.93
CA LEU A 65 -20.85 -11.15 4.10
C LEU A 65 -21.91 -10.23 4.71
N LEU A 66 -22.33 -9.23 3.95
CA LEU A 66 -23.39 -8.30 4.31
C LEU A 66 -24.76 -8.89 3.99
N LYS A 67 -25.81 -8.32 4.61
CA LYS A 67 -27.21 -8.67 4.32
C LYS A 67 -27.61 -8.47 2.85
N THR A 68 -26.89 -7.61 2.13
CA THR A 68 -27.08 -7.33 0.70
C THR A 68 -26.51 -8.42 -0.21
N GLY A 69 -25.86 -9.46 0.34
CA GLY A 69 -25.16 -10.49 -0.43
C GLY A 69 -23.80 -10.06 -0.98
N ARG A 70 -23.37 -8.82 -0.69
CA ARG A 70 -22.03 -8.30 -0.99
C ARG A 70 -21.10 -8.52 0.20
N HIS A 71 -19.80 -8.46 -0.01
CA HIS A 71 -18.86 -8.52 1.10
C HIS A 71 -18.20 -7.17 1.38
N LEU A 72 -17.98 -6.93 2.67
CA LEU A 72 -17.01 -5.98 3.18
C LEU A 72 -15.76 -6.76 3.59
N ARG A 73 -14.57 -6.27 3.29
CA ARG A 73 -13.33 -6.97 3.60
C ARG A 73 -12.34 -6.09 4.33
N PHE A 74 -11.57 -6.72 5.20
CA PHE A 74 -10.61 -6.06 6.07
C PHE A 74 -9.25 -6.68 5.87
N GLY A 75 -8.29 -5.90 5.40
CA GLY A 75 -6.94 -6.34 5.10
C GLY A 75 -5.91 -5.89 6.13
N PHE A 76 -4.93 -6.75 6.36
CA PHE A 76 -3.71 -6.42 7.08
C PHE A 76 -2.51 -7.10 6.42
N GLY A 77 -1.38 -6.41 6.33
CA GLY A 77 -0.20 -6.96 5.68
C GLY A 77 1.04 -6.08 5.75
N GLY A 78 2.13 -6.57 5.19
CA GLY A 78 3.36 -5.80 5.02
C GLY A 78 3.26 -4.87 3.82
N SER A 79 3.82 -3.67 3.95
CA SER A 79 3.86 -2.64 2.90
C SER A 79 5.29 -2.15 2.73
N TRP A 80 5.75 -2.12 1.48
CA TRP A 80 7.10 -1.71 1.10
C TRP A 80 7.03 -0.68 -0.03
N ILE A 81 7.71 0.44 0.16
CA ILE A 81 7.58 1.60 -0.71
C ILE A 81 8.93 1.93 -1.32
N GLU A 82 8.96 1.99 -2.65
CA GLU A 82 10.13 2.32 -3.45
C GLU A 82 9.90 3.65 -4.19
N ASP A 83 10.87 4.56 -4.13
CA ASP A 83 10.98 5.69 -5.03
C ASP A 83 11.79 5.24 -6.25
N ASN A 84 11.16 5.23 -7.44
CA ASN A 84 11.79 4.72 -8.65
C ASN A 84 12.83 5.65 -9.26
N GLU A 85 12.79 6.94 -8.92
CA GLU A 85 13.78 7.91 -9.37
C GLU A 85 15.04 7.84 -8.49
N ASN A 86 14.89 7.49 -7.21
CA ASN A 86 15.96 7.47 -6.22
C ASN A 86 16.29 6.08 -5.65
N LYS A 87 16.05 5.00 -6.41
CA LYS A 87 16.20 3.59 -5.97
C LYS A 87 17.53 3.23 -5.32
N PHE A 88 18.59 3.97 -5.63
CA PHE A 88 19.96 3.66 -5.22
C PHE A 88 20.51 4.58 -4.12
N GLU A 89 19.75 5.57 -3.64
CA GLU A 89 20.25 6.51 -2.62
C GLU A 89 20.36 5.93 -1.20
N ASN A 90 19.86 4.71 -0.95
CA ASN A 90 20.12 3.98 0.29
C ASN A 90 21.46 3.21 0.26
N ILE A 91 22.15 3.24 -0.88
CA ILE A 91 23.46 2.63 -1.13
C ILE A 91 24.52 3.74 -1.21
N THR A 92 24.40 4.77 -0.38
CA THR A 92 25.49 5.73 -0.18
C THR A 92 26.68 5.01 0.47
N PRO A 93 27.94 5.43 0.24
CA PRO A 93 29.07 4.91 1.00
C PRO A 93 28.87 5.21 2.49
N ASN A 94 28.94 4.17 3.34
CA ASN A 94 28.71 4.23 4.80
C ASN A 94 27.29 4.64 5.23
N PRO A 95 26.25 3.87 4.86
CA PRO A 95 24.89 4.13 5.33
C PRO A 95 24.79 3.90 6.84
N SER A 96 23.94 4.66 7.53
CA SER A 96 23.65 4.40 8.94
C SER A 96 23.01 3.01 9.11
N PRO A 97 23.11 2.37 10.30
CA PRO A 97 22.45 1.09 10.55
C PRO A 97 20.94 1.10 10.28
N GLU A 98 20.28 2.24 10.42
CA GLU A 98 18.85 2.42 10.13
C GLU A 98 18.57 2.40 8.61
N VAL A 99 19.43 3.05 7.82
CA VAL A 99 19.36 3.02 6.35
C VAL A 99 19.65 1.61 5.81
N LEU A 100 20.53 0.83 6.45
CA LEU A 100 20.76 -0.57 6.08
C LEU A 100 19.51 -1.44 6.27
N LYS A 101 18.71 -1.19 7.31
CA LYS A 101 17.45 -1.95 7.55
C LYS A 101 16.40 -1.68 6.47
N LEU A 102 16.49 -0.54 5.78
CA LEU A 102 15.60 -0.16 4.69
C LEU A 102 15.93 -0.92 3.39
N GLY A 103 17.20 -1.17 3.09
CA GLY A 103 17.60 -1.84 1.85
C GLY A 103 17.15 -1.04 0.62
N TYR A 104 16.50 -1.69 -0.35
CA TYR A 104 15.99 -1.05 -1.58
C TYR A 104 14.72 -0.21 -1.39
N TYR A 105 14.14 -0.18 -0.20
CA TYR A 105 12.89 0.51 0.08
C TYR A 105 13.16 1.78 0.86
N GLN A 106 12.41 2.85 0.57
CA GLN A 106 12.51 4.11 1.31
C GLN A 106 11.65 4.04 2.58
N VAL A 107 10.55 3.28 2.54
CA VAL A 107 9.67 3.06 3.70
C VAL A 107 9.24 1.60 3.79
N LYS A 108 9.22 1.08 5.01
CA LYS A 108 8.64 -0.23 5.34
C LYS A 108 7.62 -0.05 6.45
N GLY A 109 6.51 -0.76 6.36
CA GLY A 109 5.45 -0.63 7.35
C GLY A 109 4.39 -1.71 7.25
N PHE A 110 3.27 -1.48 7.91
CA PHE A 110 2.07 -2.31 7.79
C PHE A 110 0.98 -1.57 7.04
N GLY A 111 0.29 -2.26 6.15
CA GLY A 111 -0.92 -1.76 5.50
C GLY A 111 -2.16 -2.28 6.23
N ILE A 112 -3.13 -1.38 6.44
CA ILE A 112 -4.51 -1.75 6.79
C ILE A 112 -5.41 -1.37 5.62
N SER A 113 -6.38 -2.21 5.28
CA SER A 113 -7.30 -1.92 4.18
C SER A 113 -8.74 -2.29 4.49
N VAL A 114 -9.64 -1.58 3.82
CA VAL A 114 -11.07 -1.88 3.80
C VAL A 114 -11.51 -1.89 2.34
N SER A 115 -12.12 -2.99 1.89
CA SER A 115 -12.66 -3.10 0.54
C SER A 115 -14.14 -3.45 0.51
N TYR A 116 -14.84 -2.95 -0.49
CA TYR A 116 -16.24 -3.22 -0.73
C TYR A 116 -16.46 -3.84 -2.10
N GLU A 117 -17.19 -4.94 -2.14
CA GLU A 117 -17.54 -5.63 -3.39
C GLU A 117 -18.57 -4.82 -4.21
N VAL A 118 -18.10 -4.21 -5.30
CA VAL A 118 -18.96 -3.44 -6.21
C VAL A 118 -19.52 -4.30 -7.34
N LEU A 119 -18.76 -5.30 -7.80
CA LEU A 119 -19.17 -6.27 -8.82
C LEU A 119 -18.69 -7.67 -8.41
N PRO A 120 -19.24 -8.76 -8.98
CA PRO A 120 -18.74 -10.10 -8.71
C PRO A 120 -17.24 -10.21 -8.99
N ASN A 121 -16.45 -10.49 -7.94
CA ASN A 121 -14.98 -10.56 -7.97
C ASN A 121 -14.25 -9.22 -8.18
N THR A 122 -14.94 -8.08 -8.09
CA THR A 122 -14.31 -6.76 -8.16
C THR A 122 -14.65 -5.93 -6.94
N ASP A 123 -13.61 -5.43 -6.28
CA ASP A 123 -13.75 -4.56 -5.12
C ASP A 123 -13.17 -3.17 -5.39
N ILE A 124 -13.75 -2.17 -4.75
CA ILE A 124 -13.05 -0.90 -4.49
C ILE A 124 -12.41 -1.01 -3.11
N GLU A 125 -11.13 -0.69 -3.01
CA GLU A 125 -10.37 -0.73 -1.77
C GLU A 125 -9.88 0.65 -1.37
N LEU A 126 -9.99 0.96 -0.08
CA LEU A 126 -9.23 2.00 0.59
C LEU A 126 -8.16 1.33 1.45
N LYS A 127 -6.89 1.67 1.25
CA LYS A 127 -5.77 1.15 2.05
C LYS A 127 -4.95 2.30 2.59
N THR A 128 -4.44 2.17 3.81
CA THR A 128 -3.42 3.08 4.35
C THR A 128 -2.20 2.32 4.84
N THR A 129 -1.02 2.88 4.62
CA THR A 129 0.26 2.34 5.13
C THR A 129 0.72 3.12 6.35
N LEU A 130 0.94 2.39 7.44
CA LEU A 130 1.56 2.84 8.67
C LEU A 130 3.07 2.53 8.62
N PRO A 131 3.94 3.53 8.46
CA PRO A 131 5.39 3.30 8.37
C PRO A 131 5.93 2.78 9.71
N LEU A 132 6.96 1.93 9.68
CA LEU A 132 7.72 1.49 10.86
C LEU A 132 9.19 1.87 10.75
N LEU A 133 9.70 1.97 9.52
CA LEU A 133 11.07 2.34 9.19
C LEU A 133 11.03 3.35 8.03
N GLY A 134 11.96 4.29 8.06
CA GLY A 134 12.18 5.29 7.01
C GLY A 134 11.45 6.61 7.23
N GLU A 135 10.35 6.59 7.99
CA GLU A 135 9.57 7.78 8.35
C GLU A 135 8.84 7.61 9.69
N ASP A 136 8.50 8.74 10.31
CA ASP A 136 7.73 8.78 11.54
C ASP A 136 6.23 8.49 11.31
N ILE A 137 5.65 7.68 12.21
CA ILE A 137 4.29 7.10 12.15
C ILE A 137 3.17 8.15 12.05
N PHE A 138 3.43 9.40 12.46
CA PHE A 138 2.41 10.45 12.54
C PHE A 138 2.80 11.77 11.87
N GLU A 139 4.02 11.91 11.36
CA GLU A 139 4.42 13.12 10.64
C GLU A 139 3.87 13.14 9.20
N ASN A 140 3.68 11.96 8.59
CA ASN A 140 3.10 11.81 7.24
C ASN A 140 1.84 10.94 7.28
N SER A 141 0.69 11.55 7.57
CA SER A 141 -0.63 10.91 7.67
C SER A 141 -1.23 10.41 6.33
N SER A 142 -0.43 10.08 5.32
CA SER A 142 -0.84 10.31 3.93
C SER A 142 -0.41 9.26 2.91
N ARG A 143 -0.37 7.99 3.32
CA ARG A 143 -0.20 6.86 2.39
C ARG A 143 -1.49 6.09 2.18
N THR A 144 -2.55 6.81 1.86
CA THR A 144 -3.86 6.24 1.55
C THR A 144 -4.03 6.01 0.04
N SER A 145 -4.18 4.77 -0.42
CA SER A 145 -4.51 4.44 -1.82
C SER A 145 -5.98 4.10 -1.96
N ILE A 146 -6.52 4.37 -3.16
CA ILE A 146 -7.82 3.88 -3.60
C ILE A 146 -7.60 2.95 -4.79
N GLY A 147 -7.86 1.66 -4.60
CA GLY A 147 -7.54 0.62 -5.58
C GLY A 147 -8.76 -0.07 -6.15
N LEU A 148 -8.58 -0.66 -7.34
CA LEU A 148 -9.50 -1.64 -7.90
C LEU A 148 -8.87 -3.03 -7.79
N PHE A 149 -9.60 -3.96 -7.20
CA PHE A 149 -9.12 -5.30 -6.96
C PHE A 149 -9.93 -6.32 -7.72
N TYR A 150 -9.22 -7.20 -8.45
CA TYR A 150 -9.82 -8.37 -9.05
C TYR A 150 -9.47 -9.61 -8.26
N ARG A 151 -10.49 -10.38 -7.89
CA ARG A 151 -10.31 -11.64 -7.17
C ARG A 151 -10.22 -12.80 -8.14
N TYR A 152 -9.12 -13.52 -8.03
CA TYR A 152 -8.91 -14.75 -8.77
C TYR A 152 -9.13 -15.95 -7.85
N ASN A 153 -10.10 -16.80 -8.17
CA ASN A 153 -10.27 -18.07 -7.49
C ASN A 153 -9.66 -19.21 -8.33
N PRO A 154 -8.41 -19.62 -8.07
CA PRO A 154 -7.77 -20.71 -8.83
C PRO A 154 -8.49 -22.06 -8.65
N PHE A 155 -9.28 -22.22 -7.59
CA PHE A 155 -9.97 -23.47 -7.25
C PHE A 155 -11.42 -23.51 -7.71
N ARG A 156 -11.90 -22.46 -8.41
CA ARG A 156 -13.22 -22.48 -9.02
C ARG A 156 -13.21 -23.54 -10.11
N LYS A 157 -13.77 -24.73 -9.80
CA LYS A 157 -14.02 -25.77 -10.82
C LYS A 157 -14.73 -25.09 -11.98
N LYS A 158 -14.13 -25.13 -13.18
CA LYS A 158 -14.87 -24.87 -14.41
C LYS A 158 -16.01 -25.88 -14.39
N GLY A 159 -17.25 -25.41 -14.26
CA GLY A 159 -18.40 -26.30 -14.34
C GLY A 159 -18.32 -27.07 -15.65
N GLY A 160 -18.33 -28.40 -15.54
CA GLY A 160 -18.75 -29.27 -16.64
C GLY A 160 -20.26 -29.35 -16.70
#